data_AF-A0A1G8S2H9-F1
#
_entry.id   AF-A0A1G8S2H9-F1
#
_cell.length_a   1.000
_cell.length_b   1.000
_cell.length_c   1.000
_cell.angle_alpha   90.00
_cell.angle_beta   90.00
_cell.angle_gamma   90.00
#
_symmetry.space_group_name_H-M   'P 1'
#
loop_
_entity.id
_entity.type
_entity.pdbx_description
1 polymer ?
#
loop_
_entity_poly.entity_id
_entity_poly.type
_entity_poly.pdbx_seq_one_letter_code
_entity_poly.pdbx_strand_id
1 'polypeptide(L)' 'MKREFDEAIQNIRLNPYVGELKTGDLAGVYTYTIHYRGAQYRLAYRVSENENSEVIVVILAGSREDFYQELKRYMK' A
#
# COMPACT_ATOMS: atom_id res chain seq x y z
N MET A 1 11.49 12.24 1.53
CA MET A 1 11.08 10.82 1.53
C MET A 1 10.17 10.50 2.71
N LYS A 2 10.58 10.74 3.96
CA LYS A 2 9.74 10.47 5.14
C LYS A 2 8.37 11.18 5.07
N ARG A 3 8.38 12.48 4.71
CA ARG A 3 7.17 13.30 4.64
C ARG A 3 6.15 12.76 3.61
N GLU A 4 6.62 12.28 2.48
CA GLU A 4 5.78 11.78 1.39
C GLU A 4 5.12 10.45 1.77
N PHE A 5 5.80 9.62 2.57
CA PHE A 5 5.20 8.44 3.18
C PHE A 5 4.20 8.82 4.28
N ASP A 6 4.51 9.82 5.12
CA ASP A 6 3.58 10.31 6.13
C ASP A 6 2.29 10.84 5.47
N GLU A 7 2.41 11.64 4.40
CA GLU A 7 1.29 12.13 3.60
C GLU A 7 0.48 10.98 2.98
N ALA A 8 1.15 9.97 2.43
CA ALA A 8 0.48 8.79 1.88
C ALA A 8 -0.32 8.04 2.96
N ILE A 9 0.25 7.86 4.15
CA ILE A 9 -0.43 7.22 5.29
C ILE A 9 -1.63 8.06 5.73
N GLN A 10 -1.52 9.39 5.81
CA GLN A 10 -2.67 10.24 6.14
C GLN A 10 -3.78 10.12 5.10
N ASN A 11 -3.44 10.10 3.81
CA ASN A 11 -4.43 9.92 2.73
C ASN A 11 -5.15 8.56 2.84
N ILE A 12 -4.41 7.49 3.12
CA ILE A 12 -5.00 6.16 3.31
C ILE A 12 -5.85 6.10 4.59
N ARG A 13 -5.48 6.81 5.66
CA ARG A 13 -6.31 6.90 6.88
C ARG A 13 -7.62 7.65 6.66
N LEU A 14 -7.61 8.68 5.81
CA LEU A 14 -8.81 9.45 5.46
C LEU A 14 -9.74 8.67 4.52
N ASN A 15 -9.15 7.91 3.60
CA ASN A 15 -9.88 7.02 2.70
C ASN A 15 -9.07 5.73 2.49
N PRO A 16 -9.40 4.64 3.21
CA PRO A 16 -8.71 3.36 3.07
C PRO A 16 -8.80 2.75 1.67
N TYR A 17 -9.69 3.24 0.82
CA TYR A 17 -9.90 2.72 -0.53
C TYR A 17 -9.29 3.61 -1.62
N VAL A 18 -8.46 4.60 -1.25
CA VAL A 18 -7.81 5.55 -2.17
C VAL A 18 -6.74 4.90 -3.06
N GLY A 19 -6.26 3.71 -2.69
CA GLY A 19 -5.31 2.93 -3.49
C GLY A 19 -5.97 2.17 -4.63
N GLU A 20 -5.14 1.63 -5.52
CA GLU A 20 -5.60 0.71 -6.57
C GLU A 20 -5.77 -0.70 -5.99
N LEU A 21 -7.01 -1.22 -5.96
CA LEU A 21 -7.29 -2.60 -5.57
C LEU A 21 -6.74 -3.57 -6.62
N LYS A 22 -5.88 -4.49 -6.18
CA LYS A 22 -5.30 -5.53 -7.03
C LYS A 22 -6.21 -6.74 -7.14
N THR A 23 -5.98 -7.49 -8.21
CA THR A 23 -6.71 -8.71 -8.59
C THR A 23 -5.72 -9.86 -8.85
N GLY A 24 -6.24 -11.07 -9.11
CA GLY A 24 -5.41 -12.26 -9.35
C GLY A 24 -4.59 -12.64 -8.11
N ASP A 25 -3.30 -12.96 -8.30
CA ASP A 25 -2.38 -13.36 -7.22
C ASP A 25 -2.27 -12.36 -6.06
N LEU A 26 -2.67 -11.10 -6.28
CA LEU A 26 -2.60 -10.02 -5.30
C LEU A 26 -3.99 -9.53 -4.87
N ALA A 27 -5.05 -10.31 -5.13
CA ALA A 27 -6.42 -9.95 -4.80
C ALA A 27 -6.57 -9.53 -3.33
N GLY A 28 -7.31 -8.44 -3.11
CA GLY A 28 -7.57 -7.89 -1.77
C GLY A 28 -6.47 -6.95 -1.24
N VAL A 29 -5.38 -6.74 -1.99
CA VAL A 29 -4.34 -5.75 -1.64
C VAL A 29 -4.57 -4.46 -2.41
N TYR A 30 -4.50 -3.33 -1.72
CA TYR A 30 -4.45 -2.00 -2.30
C TYR A 30 -3.00 -1.57 -2.50
N THR A 31 -2.71 -0.87 -3.59
CA THR A 31 -1.41 -0.21 -3.78
C THR A 31 -1.58 1.28 -3.96
N TYR A 32 -0.80 2.08 -3.24
CA TYR A 32 -0.72 3.53 -3.35
C TYR A 32 0.64 3.94 -3.93
N THR A 33 0.65 4.86 -4.90
CA THR A 33 1.89 5.33 -5.54
C THR A 33 2.35 6.65 -4.92
N ILE A 34 3.63 6.73 -4.58
CA ILE A 34 4.27 7.90 -3.98
C ILE A 34 5.34 8.40 -4.94
N HIS A 35 5.31 9.70 -5.26
CA HIS A 35 6.28 10.34 -6.14
C HIS A 35 7.24 11.21 -5.33
N TYR A 36 8.54 10.95 -5.42
CA TYR A 36 9.55 11.74 -4.70
C TYR A 36 10.83 11.87 -5.52
N ARG A 37 11.23 13.13 -5.81
CA ARG A 37 12.48 13.48 -6.52
C ARG A 37 12.72 12.68 -7.81
N GLY A 38 11.67 12.50 -8.62
CA GLY A 38 11.76 11.76 -9.89
C GLY A 38 11.71 10.24 -9.75
N ALA A 39 11.70 9.70 -8.52
CA ALA A 39 11.51 8.28 -8.26
C ALA A 39 10.05 7.96 -7.88
N GLN A 40 9.63 6.74 -8.20
CA GLN A 40 8.32 6.19 -7.82
C GLN A 40 8.50 5.13 -6.74
N TYR A 41 7.75 5.28 -5.66
CA TYR A 41 7.61 4.30 -4.60
C TYR A 41 6.17 3.79 -4.56
N ARG A 42 5.98 2.62 -3.97
CA ARG A 42 4.66 2.03 -3.74
C ARG A 42 4.52 1.60 -2.30
N LEU A 43 3.29 1.71 -1.81
CA LEU A 43 2.85 1.18 -0.53
C LEU A 43 1.73 0.19 -0.80
N ALA A 44 1.94 -1.07 -0.43
CA ALA A 44 0.93 -2.13 -0.48
C ALA A 44 0.32 -2.31 0.91
N TYR A 45 -1.01 -2.35 0.97
CA TYR A 45 -1.74 -2.47 2.22
C TYR A 45 -3.06 -3.24 2.04
N ARG A 46 -3.62 -3.73 3.14
CA ARG A 46 -4.96 -4.31 3.22
C ARG A 46 -5.82 -3.51 4.19
N VAL A 47 -7.10 -3.44 3.88
CA VAL A 47 -8.12 -2.94 4.81
C VAL A 47 -8.76 -4.16 5.45
N SER A 48 -8.71 -4.23 6.78
CA SER A 48 -9.37 -5.28 7.56
C SER A 48 -10.37 -4.63 8.47
N GLU A 49 -11.59 -5.15 8.49
CA GLU A 49 -12.57 -4.75 9.50
C GLU A 49 -12.38 -5.63 10.74
N ASN A 50 -12.34 -5.00 11.90
CA ASN A 50 -12.51 -5.65 13.19
C ASN A 50 -13.78 -5.10 13.85
N GLU A 51 -14.30 -5.81 14.86
CA GLU A 51 -15.62 -5.56 15.47
C GLU A 51 -15.90 -4.09 15.85
N ASN A 52 -14.86 -3.28 16.09
CA ASN A 52 -14.98 -1.88 16.49
C ASN A 52 -14.22 -0.86 15.60
N SER A 53 -13.49 -1.29 14.55
CA SER A 53 -12.68 -0.36 13.74
C SER A 53 -12.11 -0.98 12.46
N GLU A 54 -11.95 -0.15 11.43
CA GLU A 54 -11.10 -0.44 10.28
C GLU A 54 -9.61 -0.40 10.67
N VAL A 55 -8.88 -1.45 10.32
CA VAL A 55 -7.43 -1.59 10.52
C VAL A 55 -6.76 -1.63 9.15
N ILE A 56 -5.83 -0.70 8.93
CA ILE A 56 -4.98 -0.68 7.74
C ILE A 56 -3.68 -1.41 8.05
N VAL A 57 -3.45 -2.54 7.38
CA VAL A 57 -2.22 -3.33 7.52
C VAL A 57 -1.31 -3.02 6.34
N VAL A 58 -0.20 -2.32 6.59
CA VAL A 58 0.84 -2.09 5.58
C VAL A 58 1.69 -3.34 5.44
N ILE A 59 1.77 -3.87 4.22
CA ILE A 59 2.48 -5.12 3.90
C ILE A 59 3.90 -4.81 3.41
N LEU A 60 4.03 -3.86 2.49
CA LEU A 60 5.30 -3.54 1.86
C LEU A 60 5.33 -2.08 1.41
N ALA A 61 6.48 -1.43 1.59
CA ALA A 61 6.78 -0.10 1.09
C ALA A 61 8.15 -0.12 0.40
N GLY A 62 8.21 0.23 -0.89
CA GLY A 62 9.45 0.09 -1.66
C GLY A 62 9.45 0.79 -3.01
N SER A 63 10.61 0.81 -3.67
CA SER A 63 10.76 1.30 -5.04
C SER A 63 10.07 0.39 -6.06
N ARG A 64 9.92 0.85 -7.30
CA ARG A 64 9.24 0.10 -8.37
C ARG A 64 9.93 -1.20 -8.78
N GLU A 65 11.25 -1.26 -8.71
CA GLU A 65 12.03 -2.46 -9.08
C GLU A 65 11.65 -3.62 -8.14
N ASP A 66 11.27 -4.76 -8.72
CA ASP A 66 10.86 -6.01 -8.05
C ASP A 66 9.71 -5.96 -7.02
N PHE A 67 9.09 -4.79 -6.78
CA PHE A 67 8.01 -4.60 -5.79
C PHE A 67 6.93 -5.68 -5.81
N TYR A 68 6.39 -6.00 -6.99
CA TYR A 68 5.32 -6.99 -7.11
C TYR A 68 5.83 -8.42 -6.92
N GLN A 69 7.08 -8.71 -7.27
CA GLN A 69 7.66 -10.03 -6.99
C GLN A 69 7.85 -10.22 -5.49
N GLU A 70 8.38 -9.22 -4.79
CA GLU A 70 8.50 -9.24 -3.33
C GLU A 70 7.15 -9.32 -2.65
N LEU A 71 6.18 -8.49 -3.06
CA LEU A 71 4.83 -8.51 -2.51
C LEU A 71 4.18 -9.89 -2.65
N LYS A 72 4.33 -10.54 -3.81
CA LYS A 72 3.86 -11.93 -4.01
C LYS A 72 4.55 -12.93 -3.08
N ARG A 73 5.82 -12.73 -2.73
CA ARG A 73 6.53 -13.59 -1.76
C ARG A 73 5.98 -13.44 -0.35
N TYR A 74 5.62 -12.23 0.06
CA TYR A 74 4.98 -11.97 1.36
C TYR A 74 3.51 -12.42 1.45
N MET A 75 2.88 -12.64 0.30
CA MET A 75 1.48 -13.09 0.21
C MET A 75 1.30 -14.61 0.08
N LYS A 76 2.39 -15.37 -0.05
CA LYS A 76 2.37 -16.84 0.05
C LYS A 76 2.33 -17.28 1.50
#